data_AF-A0A932MA32-F1
#
_entry.id   AF-A0A932MA32-F1
#
_cell.length_a   1.000
_cell.length_b   1.000
_cell.length_c   1.000
_cell.angle_alpha   90.00
_cell.angle_beta   90.00
_cell.angle_gamma   90.00
#
_symmetry.space_group_name_H-M   'P 1'
#
loop_
_entity.id
_entity.type
_entity.pdbx_description
1 polymer ?
#
loop_
_entity_poly.entity_id
_entity_poly.type
_entity_poly.pdbx_seq_one_letter_code
_entity_poly.pdbx_strand_id
1 'polypeptide(L)' 'LTPLTTLTFFLSPTVVYHTLSTPARAVNGSSSLEEANEALHAIGLKTELDLEREKYRAQKK' A
#
# COMPACT_ATOMS: atom_id res chain seq x y z
N LEU A 1 14.98 -11.61 28.71
CA LEU A 1 15.08 -12.23 27.38
C LEU A 1 16.09 -11.42 26.57
N THR A 2 17.34 -11.85 26.51
CA THR A 2 18.36 -11.19 25.66
C THR A 2 18.19 -11.67 24.21
N PRO A 3 18.31 -10.81 23.18
CA PRO A 3 18.06 -11.21 21.79
C PRO A 3 19.31 -11.92 21.26
N LEU A 4 19.48 -13.20 21.59
CA LEU A 4 20.58 -14.04 21.08
C LEU A 4 20.16 -14.91 19.89
N THR A 5 18.94 -14.73 19.37
CA THR A 5 18.37 -15.56 18.30
C THR A 5 17.91 -14.70 17.14
N THR A 6 18.38 -15.02 15.94
CA THR A 6 17.90 -14.44 14.68
C THR A 6 16.86 -15.38 14.08
N LEU A 7 15.68 -14.85 13.75
CA LEU A 7 14.64 -15.57 13.03
C LEU A 7 14.61 -15.07 11.58
N THR A 8 14.94 -15.95 10.64
CA THR A 8 14.90 -15.64 9.21
C THR A 8 13.60 -16.15 8.62
N PHE A 9 12.83 -15.26 7.98
CA PHE A 9 11.66 -15.63 7.20
C PHE A 9 12.01 -15.66 5.72
N PHE A 10 11.64 -16.74 5.05
CA PHE A 10 11.67 -16.82 3.59
C PHE A 10 10.24 -16.68 3.05
N LEU A 11 10.04 -15.78 2.11
CA LEU A 11 8.77 -15.54 1.45
C LEU A 11 8.99 -15.57 -0.06
N SER A 12 8.12 -16.27 -0.78
CA SER A 12 8.07 -16.19 -2.23
C SER A 12 7.23 -14.97 -2.64
N PRO A 13 7.81 -13.94 -3.30
CA PRO A 13 7.08 -12.74 -3.68
C PRO A 13 5.89 -13.06 -4.60
N THR A 14 6.07 -14.00 -5.53
CA THR A 14 5.02 -14.44 -6.46
C THR A 14 3.86 -15.08 -5.71
N VAL A 15 4.14 -15.97 -4.75
CA VAL A 15 3.08 -16.60 -3.93
C VAL A 15 2.33 -15.53 -3.13
N VAL A 16 3.05 -14.63 -2.47
CA VAL A 16 2.45 -13.57 -1.66
C VAL A 16 1.58 -12.64 -2.52
N TYR A 17 2.09 -12.24 -3.70
CA TYR A 17 1.37 -11.41 -4.64
C TYR A 17 0.04 -12.04 -5.08
N HIS A 18 0.06 -13.32 -5.48
CA HIS A 18 -1.13 -14.00 -5.99
C HIS A 18 -2.12 -14.43 -4.90
N THR A 19 -1.66 -14.71 -3.68
CA THR A 19 -2.53 -15.25 -2.62
C THR A 19 -3.00 -14.21 -1.62
N LEU A 20 -2.17 -13.23 -1.26
CA LEU A 20 -2.41 -12.34 -0.11
C LEU A 20 -2.42 -10.85 -0.48
N SER A 21 -1.63 -10.41 -1.47
CA SER A 21 -1.45 -8.97 -1.76
C SER A 21 -2.56 -8.35 -2.60
N THR A 22 -3.78 -8.31 -2.07
CA THR A 22 -4.92 -7.61 -2.72
C THR A 22 -4.60 -6.17 -3.13
N PRO A 23 -3.94 -5.33 -2.32
CA PRO A 23 -3.60 -3.96 -2.73
C PRO A 23 -2.62 -3.91 -3.90
N ALA A 24 -1.59 -4.77 -3.90
CA ALA A 24 -0.60 -4.82 -4.99
C ALA A 24 -1.26 -5.25 -6.32
N ARG A 25 -2.18 -6.21 -6.26
CA ARG A 25 -2.95 -6.62 -7.44
C ARG A 25 -3.89 -5.53 -7.93
N ALA A 26 -4.50 -4.77 -7.02
CA ALA A 26 -5.41 -3.68 -7.37
C ALA A 26 -4.69 -2.58 -8.19
N VAL A 27 -3.44 -2.26 -7.85
CA VAL A 27 -2.69 -1.18 -8.52
C VAL A 27 -1.88 -1.63 -9.73
N ASN A 28 -1.72 -2.93 -9.99
CA ASN A 28 -0.80 -3.48 -11.01
C ASN A 28 -1.03 -2.96 -12.44
N GLY A 29 -2.24 -2.51 -12.77
CA GLY A 29 -2.58 -1.94 -14.09
C GLY A 29 -2.60 -0.42 -14.16
N SER A 30 -2.28 0.28 -13.06
CA SER A 30 -2.39 1.74 -13.00
C SER A 30 -1.23 2.42 -13.71
N SER A 31 -1.53 3.43 -14.52
CA SER A 31 -0.55 4.20 -15.28
C SER A 31 -0.23 5.56 -14.65
N SER A 32 -0.95 5.93 -13.59
CA SER A 32 -0.75 7.18 -12.83
C SER A 32 -0.98 7.00 -11.33
N LEU A 33 -0.50 7.95 -10.54
CA LEU A 33 -0.74 7.97 -9.08
C LEU A 33 -2.23 8.12 -8.77
N GLU A 34 -2.95 8.91 -9.57
CA GLU A 34 -4.40 9.07 -9.48
C GLU A 34 -5.13 7.75 -9.72
N GLU A 35 -4.81 7.03 -10.81
CA GLU A 35 -5.41 5.73 -11.10
C GLU A 35 -5.13 4.71 -9.99
N ALA A 36 -3.90 4.69 -9.47
CA ALA A 36 -3.54 3.81 -8.36
C ALA A 36 -4.31 4.18 -7.07
N ASN A 37 -4.50 5.47 -6.80
CA ASN A 37 -5.25 5.94 -5.65
C ASN A 37 -6.72 5.50 -5.72
N GLU A 38 -7.36 5.69 -6.88
CA GLU A 38 -8.74 5.27 -7.11
C GLU A 38 -8.89 3.74 -7.03
N ALA A 39 -7.93 2.98 -7.56
CA ALA A 39 -7.94 1.52 -7.45
C ALA A 39 -7.85 1.03 -5.99
N LEU A 40 -7.09 1.73 -5.14
CA LEU A 40 -7.01 1.45 -3.71
C LEU A 40 -8.30 1.90 -2.97
N HIS A 41 -8.91 3.01 -3.38
CA HIS A 41 -10.19 3.46 -2.85
C HIS A 41 -11.32 2.47 -3.16
N ALA A 42 -11.32 1.86 -4.34
CA ALA A 42 -12.30 0.85 -4.73
C ALA A 42 -12.30 -0.39 -3.82
N ILE A 43 -11.19 -0.65 -3.12
CA ILE A 43 -11.07 -1.70 -2.09
C ILE A 43 -11.12 -1.16 -0.66
N GLY A 44 -11.55 0.10 -0.47
CA GLY A 44 -11.76 0.72 0.83
C GLY A 44 -10.49 1.21 1.54
N LEU A 45 -9.37 1.34 0.82
CA LEU A 45 -8.11 1.81 1.40
C LEU A 45 -7.93 3.30 1.18
N LYS A 46 -7.80 4.05 2.28
CA LYS A 46 -7.30 5.43 2.26
C LYS A 46 -5.77 5.41 2.13
N THR A 47 -5.20 6.30 1.33
CA THR A 47 -3.76 6.33 1.02
C THR A 47 -3.07 7.55 1.65
N GLU A 48 -1.73 7.57 1.60
CA GLU A 48 -0.95 8.75 2.00
C GLU A 48 -1.25 9.96 1.09
N LEU A 49 -1.53 9.73 -0.20
CA LEU A 49 -1.88 10.81 -1.13
C LEU A 49 -3.14 11.56 -0.68
N ASP A 50 -4.12 10.86 -0.09
CA ASP A 50 -5.30 11.50 0.49
C ASP A 50 -4.93 12.38 1.68
N LEU A 51 -4.06 11.89 2.56
CA LEU A 51 -3.59 12.62 3.75
C LEU A 51 -2.79 13.86 3.36
N GLU A 52 -1.90 13.76 2.38
CA GLU A 52 -1.14 14.90 1.85
C GLU A 52 -2.06 15.96 1.25
N ARG A 53 -3.07 15.55 0.47
CA ARG A 53 -4.06 16.47 -0.11
C ARG A 53 -4.92 17.13 0.97
N GLU A 54 -5.32 16.40 2.00
CA GLU A 54 -6.04 16.95 3.16
C GLU A 54 -5.20 18.01 3.89
N LYS A 55 -3.93 17.70 4.17
CA LYS A 55 -2.98 18.64 4.79
C LYS A 55 -2.79 19.90 3.93
N TYR A 56 -2.61 19.73 2.61
CA TYR A 56 -2.44 20.86 1.70
C TYR A 56 -3.68 21.76 1.65
N ARG A 57 -4.89 21.17 1.64
CA ARG A 57 -6.14 21.92 1.73
C ARG A 57 -6.30 22.65 3.06
N ALA A 58 -5.84 22.07 4.17
CA ALA A 58 -5.89 22.68 5.49
C ALA A 58 -4.89 23.84 5.64
N GLN A 59 -3.71 23.76 5.03
CA GLN A 59 -2.69 24.83 5.05
C GLN A 59 -3.04 26.03 4.16
N LYS A 60 -3.94 25.85 3.18
CA LYS A 60 -4.43 26.93 2.30
C LYS A 60 -5.62 27.71 2.86
N LYS A 61 -6.17 27.31 4.00
CA LYS A 61 -7.22 28.03 4.73
C LYS A 61 -6.60 28.92 5.80
#